data_AF-A0A943PW28-F1
#
_entry.id   AF-A0A943PW28-F1
#
_cell.length_a   1.000
_cell.length_b   1.000
_cell.length_c   1.000
_cell.angle_alpha   90.00
_cell.angle_beta   90.00
_cell.angle_gamma   90.00
#
_symmetry.space_group_name_H-M   'P 1'
#
loop_
_entity.id
_entity.type
_entity.pdbx_description
1 polymer ?
#
loop_
_entity_poly.entity_id
_entity_poly.type
_entity_poly.pdbx_seq_one_letter_code
_entity_poly.pdbx_strand_id
1 'polypeptide(L)'
;MDEAYKKELKCNRITGAEEFKDYIRHQEKKNFLPGCRKNKYILDSHNFCNLKNGLFTANLHVHTQNSDGASETETIMRHAEAIARYNSKFGSPFMLAITDHDTIDGAKEAYEIFKNNPDRFQHLKLIPGLEISTVETKLKNQTAPVAIHLLVYGINPYDVRLNEFLKEKSRLKLELTIETIKNLNKDLSEELGFEFTLSEAALVHEMIAKGFDEVKRPLMKYTSGKILHNFYLPEADFTYEKPIRAFKQIFKSAEPYYKLYKKALEQYINCKLPEIPTEIEILIKRAKSIYEKAHPTMDEIPEAFSEFEETVKFISSLDYGYMSVAHPARTNFRNIKDNPENIFTNIFKNFKSAGTERACFYEGHYGSYEGERTLSLLPYIDAAAAKFNLIPTGGLDSHGRDIITRCPYT
;
A
#
# COMPACT_ATOMS: atom_id res chain seq x y z
N MET A 1 -10.46 27.31 -9.67
CA MET A 1 -9.80 26.25 -10.47
C MET A 1 -8.50 26.83 -10.98
N ASP A 2 -7.36 26.18 -10.74
CA ASP A 2 -6.10 26.67 -11.29
C ASP A 2 -6.17 26.55 -12.83
N GLU A 3 -6.06 27.67 -13.54
CA GLU A 3 -6.10 27.69 -15.00
C GLU A 3 -4.99 26.81 -15.62
N ALA A 4 -3.90 26.59 -14.89
CA ALA A 4 -2.81 25.72 -15.30
C ALA A 4 -3.25 24.24 -15.43
N TYR A 5 -4.01 23.70 -14.47
CA TYR A 5 -4.47 22.30 -14.53
C TYR A 5 -5.44 22.06 -15.69
N LYS A 6 -6.37 23.00 -15.92
CA LYS A 6 -7.26 23.01 -17.09
C LYS A 6 -6.51 23.06 -18.42
N LYS A 7 -5.38 23.77 -18.47
CA LYS A 7 -4.57 23.92 -19.68
C LYS A 7 -3.78 22.65 -19.98
N GLU A 8 -3.22 21.99 -18.98
CA GLU A 8 -2.48 20.73 -19.18
C GLU A 8 -3.38 19.53 -19.52
N LEU A 9 -4.61 19.48 -18.99
CA LEU A 9 -5.62 18.52 -19.44
C LEU A 9 -5.91 18.63 -20.96
N LYS A 10 -5.80 19.83 -21.53
CA LYS A 10 -5.98 20.06 -22.97
C LYS A 10 -4.78 19.61 -23.82
N CYS A 11 -3.61 19.40 -23.19
CA CYS A 11 -2.40 18.95 -23.89
C CYS A 11 -2.40 17.45 -24.18
N ASN A 12 -3.47 16.70 -23.84
CA ASN A 12 -3.64 15.25 -24.05
C ASN A 12 -2.53 14.38 -23.43
N ARG A 13 -1.81 14.84 -22.40
CA ARG A 13 -0.73 14.05 -21.76
C ARG A 13 -1.05 13.65 -20.33
N ILE A 14 -1.88 14.45 -19.67
CA ILE A 14 -2.51 14.13 -18.41
C ILE A 14 -3.89 13.59 -18.74
N THR A 15 -4.14 12.36 -18.36
CA THR A 15 -5.42 11.72 -18.61
C THR A 15 -6.42 12.20 -17.54
N GLY A 16 -7.45 12.90 -18.00
CA GLY A 16 -8.57 13.31 -17.14
C GLY A 16 -9.41 12.11 -16.68
N ALA A 17 -10.22 12.32 -15.64
CA ALA A 17 -11.03 11.27 -15.02
C ALA A 17 -11.93 10.50 -16.02
N GLU A 18 -12.62 11.19 -16.93
CA GLU A 18 -13.48 10.54 -17.94
C GLU A 18 -12.67 9.79 -19.02
N GLU A 19 -11.60 10.40 -19.54
CA GLU A 19 -10.71 9.75 -20.52
C GLU A 19 -10.13 8.46 -19.94
N PHE A 20 -9.72 8.49 -18.67
CA PHE A 20 -9.24 7.33 -17.94
C PHE A 20 -10.31 6.22 -17.88
N LYS A 21 -11.52 6.58 -17.47
CA LYS A 21 -12.63 5.62 -17.33
C LYS A 21 -12.98 4.94 -18.65
N ASP A 22 -13.00 5.68 -19.75
CA ASP A 22 -13.27 5.10 -21.06
C ASP A 22 -12.10 4.25 -21.58
N TYR A 23 -10.85 4.64 -21.31
CA TYR A 23 -9.70 3.82 -21.67
C TYR A 23 -9.69 2.47 -20.95
N ILE A 24 -9.94 2.47 -19.63
CA ILE A 24 -9.87 1.27 -18.79
C ILE A 24 -10.90 0.20 -19.16
N ARG A 25 -12.08 0.59 -19.64
CA ARG A 25 -13.11 -0.35 -20.11
C ARG A 25 -12.65 -1.29 -21.23
N HIS A 26 -11.62 -0.89 -21.97
CA HIS A 26 -11.10 -1.63 -23.11
C HIS A 26 -9.79 -2.36 -22.80
N GLN A 27 -9.31 -2.32 -21.56
CA GLN A 27 -8.07 -2.97 -21.14
C GLN A 27 -8.34 -4.38 -20.62
N GLU A 28 -7.36 -5.26 -20.84
CA GLU A 28 -7.35 -6.63 -20.34
C GLU A 28 -6.18 -6.85 -19.39
N LYS A 29 -6.17 -7.99 -18.69
CA LYS A 29 -5.07 -8.39 -17.79
C LYS A 29 -3.66 -8.21 -18.38
N LYS A 30 -3.49 -8.47 -19.69
CA LYS A 30 -2.18 -8.34 -20.37
C LYS A 30 -1.66 -6.91 -20.40
N ASN A 31 -2.56 -5.93 -20.34
CA ASN A 31 -2.25 -4.50 -20.34
C ASN A 31 -1.65 -4.03 -19.02
N PHE A 32 -1.96 -4.71 -17.91
CA PHE A 32 -1.53 -4.33 -16.57
C PHE A 32 -0.34 -5.11 -16.02
N LEU A 33 0.09 -6.17 -16.71
CA LEU A 33 1.15 -7.07 -16.24
C LEU A 33 2.26 -7.18 -17.28
N PRO A 34 3.55 -7.14 -16.89
CA PRO A 34 4.66 -7.20 -17.83
C PRO A 34 4.82 -8.59 -18.46
N GLY A 35 4.20 -9.63 -17.89
CA GLY A 35 4.12 -10.97 -18.44
C GLY A 35 3.43 -11.94 -17.48
N CYS A 36 3.53 -13.24 -17.76
CA CYS A 36 3.06 -14.28 -16.83
C CYS A 36 4.12 -14.55 -15.75
N ARG A 37 3.68 -14.82 -14.52
CA ARG A 37 4.60 -15.29 -13.46
C ARG A 37 5.07 -16.71 -13.73
N LYS A 38 6.38 -16.92 -13.68
CA LYS A 38 7.02 -18.24 -13.74
C LYS A 38 6.72 -19.06 -12.48
N ASN A 39 6.56 -18.41 -11.32
CA ASN A 39 6.18 -19.07 -10.08
C ASN A 39 5.19 -18.20 -9.28
N LYS A 40 3.99 -18.74 -9.01
CA LYS A 40 2.92 -18.04 -8.28
C LYS A 40 3.24 -17.75 -6.79
N TYR A 41 4.33 -18.31 -6.27
CA TYR A 41 4.83 -18.13 -4.91
C TYR A 41 6.05 -17.22 -4.81
N ILE A 42 6.55 -16.70 -5.94
CA ILE A 42 7.73 -15.82 -5.98
C ILE A 42 7.30 -14.50 -6.64
N LEU A 43 7.34 -13.41 -5.85
CA LEU A 43 7.17 -12.03 -6.35
C LEU A 43 8.10 -11.75 -7.53
N ASP A 44 7.64 -10.88 -8.43
CA ASP A 44 8.44 -10.36 -9.56
C ASP A 44 9.00 -11.44 -10.52
N SER A 45 8.53 -12.68 -10.45
CA SER A 45 8.97 -13.80 -11.29
C SER A 45 8.41 -13.77 -12.74
N HIS A 46 8.15 -12.59 -13.28
CA HIS A 46 7.53 -12.42 -14.60
C HIS A 46 8.44 -12.90 -15.74
N ASN A 47 7.85 -13.45 -16.81
CA ASN A 47 8.57 -13.81 -18.03
C ASN A 47 8.72 -12.65 -19.05
N PHE A 48 8.16 -11.49 -18.73
CA PHE A 48 8.19 -10.25 -19.51
C PHE A 48 7.62 -10.36 -20.94
N CYS A 49 6.75 -11.34 -21.21
CA CYS A 49 6.20 -11.55 -22.56
C CYS A 49 5.32 -10.39 -23.04
N ASN A 50 4.55 -9.76 -22.15
CA ASN A 50 3.67 -8.65 -22.55
C ASN A 50 4.50 -7.39 -22.80
N LEU A 51 5.50 -7.14 -21.96
CA LEU A 51 6.46 -6.04 -22.13
C LEU A 51 7.18 -6.14 -23.48
N LYS A 52 7.71 -7.32 -23.84
CA LYS A 52 8.43 -7.55 -25.11
C LYS A 52 7.55 -7.43 -26.36
N ASN A 53 6.23 -7.58 -26.21
CA ASN A 53 5.29 -7.52 -27.32
C ASN A 53 4.51 -6.19 -27.36
N GLY A 54 4.89 -5.19 -26.54
CA GLY A 54 4.19 -3.91 -26.47
C GLY A 54 2.78 -3.99 -25.89
N LEU A 55 2.44 -5.09 -25.21
CA LEU A 55 1.12 -5.34 -24.63
C LEU A 55 0.97 -4.80 -23.22
N PHE A 56 2.06 -4.59 -22.48
CA PHE A 56 2.02 -3.96 -21.15
C PHE A 56 1.91 -2.44 -21.32
N THR A 57 0.70 -1.90 -21.19
CA THR A 57 0.35 -0.52 -21.54
C THR A 57 -0.13 0.31 -20.36
N ALA A 58 -0.27 -0.26 -19.16
CA ALA A 58 -0.62 0.49 -17.97
C ALA A 58 -0.01 -0.11 -16.69
N ASN A 59 0.44 0.74 -15.77
CA ASN A 59 0.61 0.37 -14.36
C ASN A 59 -0.05 1.45 -13.50
N LEU A 60 -1.16 1.08 -12.85
CA LEU A 60 -1.99 2.02 -12.10
C LEU A 60 -1.77 1.95 -10.59
N HIS A 61 -0.75 1.23 -10.14
CA HIS A 61 -0.47 1.08 -8.73
C HIS A 61 1.04 1.11 -8.52
N VAL A 62 1.58 2.30 -8.26
CA VAL A 62 3.02 2.59 -8.18
C VAL A 62 3.28 3.56 -7.05
N HIS A 63 4.24 3.19 -6.21
CA HIS A 63 4.71 3.96 -5.06
C HIS A 63 6.11 4.53 -5.32
N THR A 64 6.37 5.70 -4.77
CA THR A 64 7.62 6.45 -4.83
C THR A 64 8.17 6.66 -3.42
N GLN A 65 9.32 7.32 -3.31
CA GLN A 65 9.87 7.73 -2.00
C GLN A 65 9.00 8.74 -1.24
N ASN A 66 7.94 9.28 -1.86
CA ASN A 66 6.95 10.08 -1.15
C ASN A 66 6.16 9.24 -0.13
N SER A 67 5.91 7.95 -0.39
CA SER A 67 5.43 6.96 0.61
C SER A 67 6.49 5.91 0.97
N ASP A 68 6.40 4.71 0.41
CA ASP A 68 7.19 3.51 0.75
C ASP A 68 7.83 2.83 -0.48
N GLY A 69 7.89 3.55 -1.61
CA GLY A 69 8.66 3.18 -2.78
C GLY A 69 10.15 3.50 -2.61
N ALA A 70 11.00 2.71 -3.25
CA ALA A 70 12.46 2.83 -3.16
C ALA A 70 13.08 3.86 -4.12
N SER A 71 12.29 4.47 -5.01
CA SER A 71 12.76 5.39 -6.05
C SER A 71 12.04 6.73 -6.05
N GLU A 72 12.80 7.77 -6.40
CA GLU A 72 12.30 9.12 -6.63
C GLU A 72 11.27 9.13 -7.77
N THR A 73 10.31 10.04 -7.68
CA THR A 73 9.22 10.17 -8.66
C THR A 73 9.75 10.33 -10.09
N GLU A 74 10.79 11.16 -10.29
CA GLU A 74 11.39 11.35 -11.61
C GLU A 74 11.99 10.05 -12.18
N THR A 75 12.62 9.23 -11.34
CA THR A 75 13.21 7.95 -11.74
C THR A 75 12.12 6.99 -12.20
N ILE A 76 11.03 6.89 -11.45
CA ILE A 76 9.84 6.11 -11.80
C ILE A 76 9.26 6.57 -13.15
N MET A 77 9.10 7.88 -13.34
CA MET A 77 8.60 8.44 -14.61
C MET A 77 9.53 8.16 -15.78
N ARG A 78 10.86 8.22 -15.60
CA ARG A 78 11.84 7.89 -16.64
C ARG A 78 11.75 6.44 -17.07
N HIS A 79 11.56 5.52 -16.13
CA HIS A 79 11.32 4.11 -16.44
C HIS A 79 10.02 3.91 -17.21
N ALA A 80 8.93 4.55 -16.78
CA ALA A 80 7.64 4.46 -17.46
C ALA A 80 7.70 5.01 -18.89
N GLU A 81 8.33 6.15 -19.09
CA GLU A 81 8.51 6.73 -20.42
C GLU A 81 9.43 5.87 -21.31
N ALA A 82 10.42 5.17 -20.76
CA ALA A 82 11.21 4.22 -21.55
C ALA A 82 10.35 3.06 -22.08
N ILE A 83 9.42 2.55 -21.28
CA ILE A 83 8.42 1.57 -21.73
C ILE A 83 7.46 2.21 -22.74
N ALA A 84 6.99 3.42 -22.48
CA ALA A 84 6.10 4.15 -23.39
C ALA A 84 6.71 4.36 -24.79
N ARG A 85 7.98 4.76 -24.84
CA ARG A 85 8.77 4.86 -26.09
C ARG A 85 8.90 3.54 -26.82
N TYR A 86 9.02 2.44 -26.08
CA TYR A 86 9.07 1.13 -26.69
C TYR A 86 7.70 0.74 -27.28
N ASN A 87 6.63 0.97 -26.53
CA ASN A 87 5.26 0.67 -26.92
C ASN A 87 4.76 1.52 -28.10
N SER A 88 5.31 2.72 -28.31
CA SER A 88 4.93 3.59 -29.43
C SER A 88 5.18 2.95 -30.80
N LYS A 89 6.13 2.01 -30.91
CA LYS A 89 6.34 1.17 -32.10
C LYS A 89 5.15 0.29 -32.45
N PHE A 90 4.28 0.03 -31.47
CA PHE A 90 3.06 -0.76 -31.57
C PHE A 90 1.80 0.11 -31.50
N GLY A 91 1.94 1.44 -31.52
CA GLY A 91 0.83 2.39 -31.54
C GLY A 91 0.06 2.54 -30.22
N SER A 92 0.61 2.06 -29.09
CA SER A 92 -0.05 2.13 -27.79
C SER A 92 0.70 3.05 -26.82
N PRO A 93 0.05 4.05 -26.19
CA PRO A 93 0.66 4.81 -25.11
C PRO A 93 0.84 3.94 -23.86
N PHE A 94 1.69 4.38 -22.93
CA PHE A 94 1.77 3.78 -21.60
C PHE A 94 1.14 4.70 -20.57
N MET A 95 0.21 4.19 -19.76
CA MET A 95 -0.41 4.91 -18.66
C MET A 95 0.27 4.59 -17.33
N LEU A 96 0.67 5.63 -16.60
CA LEU A 96 1.24 5.53 -15.27
C LEU A 96 0.36 6.27 -14.28
N ALA A 97 -0.06 5.60 -13.21
CA ALA A 97 -0.56 6.26 -12.03
C ALA A 97 0.47 6.20 -10.90
N ILE A 98 0.77 7.36 -10.30
CA ILE A 98 1.51 7.45 -9.04
C ILE A 98 0.47 7.45 -7.93
N THR A 99 0.54 6.48 -7.02
CA THR A 99 -0.49 6.17 -6.03
C THR A 99 0.12 5.98 -4.66
N ASP A 100 0.97 6.91 -4.25
CA ASP A 100 1.61 6.89 -2.93
C ASP A 100 0.54 6.77 -1.82
N HIS A 101 0.90 6.07 -0.75
CA HIS A 101 0.07 5.90 0.44
C HIS A 101 -0.13 7.22 1.20
N ASP A 102 -1.40 7.59 1.41
CA ASP A 102 -1.86 8.69 2.27
C ASP A 102 -1.22 10.07 1.98
N THR A 103 -0.66 10.27 0.79
CA THR A 103 -0.12 11.56 0.33
C THR A 103 -0.32 11.76 -1.17
N ILE A 104 -0.45 13.03 -1.57
CA ILE A 104 -0.49 13.44 -2.99
C ILE A 104 0.82 14.07 -3.44
N ASP A 105 1.85 14.06 -2.61
CA ASP A 105 3.12 14.75 -2.90
C ASP A 105 3.81 14.18 -4.14
N GLY A 106 3.86 12.85 -4.32
CA GLY A 106 4.43 12.25 -5.53
C GLY A 106 3.58 12.49 -6.78
N ALA A 107 2.25 12.52 -6.65
CA ALA A 107 1.36 12.90 -7.76
C ALA A 107 1.57 14.37 -8.19
N LYS A 108 1.77 15.26 -7.22
CA LYS A 108 2.08 16.67 -7.44
C LYS A 108 3.47 16.87 -8.05
N GLU A 109 4.47 16.17 -7.54
CA GLU A 109 5.83 16.18 -8.08
C GLU A 109 5.84 15.67 -9.52
N ALA A 110 5.16 14.55 -9.79
CA ALA A 110 5.03 13.99 -11.14
C ALA A 110 4.38 15.00 -12.10
N TYR A 111 3.32 15.69 -11.66
CA TYR A 111 2.66 16.73 -12.44
C TYR A 111 3.64 17.86 -12.80
N GLU A 112 4.40 18.37 -11.83
CA GLU A 112 5.36 19.46 -12.06
C GLU A 112 6.54 19.03 -12.94
N ILE A 113 7.05 17.81 -12.77
CA ILE A 113 8.08 17.24 -13.65
C ILE A 113 7.55 17.21 -15.09
N PHE A 114 6.32 16.72 -15.27
CA PHE A 114 5.69 16.59 -16.59
C PHE A 114 5.51 17.95 -17.27
N LYS A 115 4.95 18.92 -16.54
CA LYS A 115 4.70 20.29 -16.98
C LYS A 115 5.98 21.03 -17.36
N ASN A 116 7.04 20.88 -16.56
CA ASN A 116 8.31 21.58 -16.79
C ASN A 116 9.23 20.87 -17.80
N ASN A 117 8.92 19.62 -18.17
CA ASN A 117 9.74 18.81 -19.09
C ASN A 117 8.92 18.11 -20.18
N PRO A 118 8.09 18.83 -20.96
CA PRO A 118 7.15 18.23 -21.89
C PRO A 118 7.80 17.31 -22.95
N ASP A 119 9.03 17.61 -23.37
CA ASP A 119 9.75 16.83 -24.39
C ASP A 119 10.38 15.54 -23.85
N ARG A 120 10.53 15.43 -22.52
CA ARG A 120 11.16 14.26 -21.92
C ARG A 120 10.19 13.08 -21.75
N PHE A 121 8.89 13.36 -21.73
CA PHE A 121 7.81 12.42 -21.43
C PHE A 121 6.74 12.41 -22.53
N GLN A 122 7.16 12.42 -23.81
CA GLN A 122 6.27 12.57 -24.95
C GLN A 122 5.32 11.38 -25.19
N HIS A 123 5.68 10.19 -24.69
CA HIS A 123 4.93 8.96 -24.95
C HIS A 123 4.13 8.48 -23.74
N LEU A 124 4.51 8.97 -22.56
CA LEU A 124 3.88 8.67 -21.28
C LEU A 124 2.57 9.43 -21.12
N LYS A 125 1.55 8.73 -20.61
CA LYS A 125 0.31 9.31 -20.10
C LYS A 125 0.34 9.24 -18.58
N LEU A 126 0.31 10.40 -17.93
CA LEU A 126 0.30 10.49 -16.47
C LEU A 126 -1.14 10.56 -15.95
N ILE A 127 -1.41 9.78 -14.92
CA ILE A 127 -2.64 9.82 -14.13
C ILE A 127 -2.23 10.18 -12.70
N PRO A 128 -2.47 11.42 -12.23
CA PRO A 128 -2.31 11.73 -10.81
C PRO A 128 -3.21 10.80 -9.99
N GLY A 129 -2.63 10.10 -9.02
CA GLY A 129 -3.35 9.14 -8.20
C GLY A 129 -2.97 9.23 -6.73
N LEU A 130 -3.56 8.33 -5.95
CA LEU A 130 -3.42 8.24 -4.49
C LEU A 130 -3.88 6.86 -4.04
N GLU A 131 -3.19 6.25 -3.07
CA GLU A 131 -3.74 5.12 -2.30
C GLU A 131 -4.06 5.61 -0.88
N ILE A 132 -5.30 5.48 -0.44
CA ILE A 132 -5.72 5.85 0.92
C ILE A 132 -5.87 4.58 1.75
N SER A 133 -5.20 4.54 2.90
CA SER A 133 -5.37 3.48 3.88
C SER A 133 -6.66 3.71 4.67
N THR A 134 -7.58 2.75 4.61
CA THR A 134 -8.85 2.83 5.34
C THR A 134 -9.14 1.60 6.18
N VAL A 135 -10.07 1.75 7.10
CA VAL A 135 -10.52 0.70 8.02
C VAL A 135 -12.03 0.57 7.97
N GLU A 136 -12.49 -0.66 7.93
CA GLU A 136 -13.89 -1.03 7.91
C GLU A 136 -14.23 -1.84 9.17
N THR A 137 -15.39 -1.56 9.79
CA THR A 137 -15.89 -2.18 11.02
C THR A 137 -17.39 -2.53 10.97
N LYS A 138 -18.06 -2.23 9.85
CA LYS A 138 -19.52 -2.31 9.70
C LYS A 138 -19.94 -3.41 8.72
N LEU A 139 -19.04 -4.33 8.35
CA LEU A 139 -19.41 -5.46 7.51
C LEU A 139 -20.21 -6.49 8.32
N LYS A 140 -21.17 -7.13 7.65
CA LYS A 140 -21.94 -8.23 8.23
C LYS A 140 -20.99 -9.36 8.66
N ASN A 141 -21.24 -9.94 9.85
CA ASN A 141 -20.47 -11.04 10.43
C ASN A 141 -18.99 -10.70 10.71
N GLN A 142 -18.63 -9.43 10.75
CA GLN A 142 -17.29 -8.97 11.09
C GLN A 142 -17.00 -9.13 12.59
N THR A 143 -15.82 -9.66 12.92
CA THR A 143 -15.37 -9.93 14.29
C THR A 143 -14.16 -9.10 14.71
N ALA A 144 -13.50 -8.44 13.77
CA ALA A 144 -12.42 -7.50 14.02
C ALA A 144 -12.30 -6.54 12.82
N PRO A 145 -11.72 -5.34 13.01
CA PRO A 145 -11.52 -4.40 11.93
C PRO A 145 -10.74 -5.01 10.77
N VAL A 146 -11.03 -4.56 9.56
CA VAL A 146 -10.29 -4.95 8.36
C VAL A 146 -9.78 -3.71 7.66
N ALA A 147 -8.51 -3.76 7.23
CA ALA A 147 -7.96 -2.76 6.35
C ALA A 147 -8.48 -2.98 4.93
N ILE A 148 -8.95 -1.91 4.30
CA ILE A 148 -9.31 -1.86 2.89
C ILE A 148 -8.59 -0.64 2.32
N HIS A 149 -7.84 -0.81 1.24
CA HIS A 149 -7.17 0.32 0.62
C HIS A 149 -7.99 0.83 -0.57
N LEU A 150 -7.97 2.14 -0.75
CA LEU A 150 -8.73 2.84 -1.77
C LEU A 150 -7.78 3.53 -2.73
N LEU A 151 -7.72 3.09 -3.98
CA LEU A 151 -7.02 3.82 -5.03
C LEU A 151 -7.94 4.90 -5.59
N VAL A 152 -7.41 6.11 -5.80
CA VAL A 152 -8.11 7.22 -6.44
C VAL A 152 -7.31 7.68 -7.64
N TYR A 153 -7.96 7.75 -8.80
CA TYR A 153 -7.34 8.06 -10.09
C TYR A 153 -7.86 9.36 -10.68
N GLY A 154 -6.97 10.11 -11.33
CA GLY A 154 -7.31 11.37 -11.97
C GLY A 154 -7.66 12.45 -10.96
N ILE A 155 -6.94 12.48 -9.82
CA ILE A 155 -7.12 13.53 -8.80
C ILE A 155 -6.57 14.87 -9.30
N ASN A 156 -7.02 15.95 -8.67
CA ASN A 156 -6.33 17.23 -8.71
C ASN A 156 -5.31 17.28 -7.55
N PRO A 157 -3.99 17.22 -7.81
CA PRO A 157 -2.97 17.25 -6.76
C PRO A 157 -2.85 18.60 -6.03
N TYR A 158 -3.64 19.60 -6.45
CA TYR A 158 -3.76 20.92 -5.83
C TYR A 158 -5.11 21.14 -5.14
N ASP A 159 -5.95 20.11 -5.01
CA ASP A 159 -7.21 20.23 -4.27
C ASP A 159 -6.93 20.46 -2.78
N VAL A 160 -7.36 21.62 -2.28
CA VAL A 160 -7.12 22.03 -0.89
C VAL A 160 -7.82 21.10 0.09
N ARG A 161 -9.05 20.66 -0.21
CA ARG A 161 -9.83 19.77 0.68
C ARG A 161 -9.14 18.41 0.81
N LEU A 162 -8.69 17.85 -0.31
CA LEU A 162 -7.97 16.57 -0.31
C LEU A 162 -6.64 16.68 0.46
N ASN A 163 -5.88 17.74 0.21
CA ASN A 163 -4.60 17.95 0.88
C ASN A 163 -4.77 18.14 2.40
N GLU A 164 -5.76 18.92 2.83
CA GLU A 164 -6.08 19.10 4.25
C GLU A 164 -6.53 17.79 4.91
N PHE A 165 -7.39 17.02 4.25
CA PHE A 165 -7.82 15.70 4.74
C PHE A 165 -6.62 14.77 4.99
N LEU A 166 -5.72 14.63 4.02
CA LEU A 166 -4.56 13.74 4.13
C LEU A 166 -3.55 14.22 5.19
N LYS A 167 -3.25 15.53 5.21
CA LYS A 167 -2.33 16.11 6.19
C LYS A 167 -2.85 15.97 7.62
N GLU A 168 -4.14 16.14 7.82
CA GLU A 168 -4.73 15.98 9.14
C GLU A 168 -4.66 14.52 9.61
N LYS A 169 -4.97 13.56 8.73
CA LYS A 169 -4.83 12.12 9.05
C LYS A 169 -3.39 11.74 9.34
N SER A 170 -2.43 12.23 8.56
CA SER A 170 -1.01 12.04 8.78
C SER A 170 -0.55 12.61 10.13
N ARG A 171 -0.93 13.85 10.44
CA ARG A 171 -0.61 14.51 11.72
C ARG A 171 -1.12 13.71 12.91
N LEU A 172 -2.41 13.34 12.90
CA LEU A 172 -3.04 12.57 13.98
C LEU A 172 -2.40 11.19 14.14
N LYS A 173 -2.03 10.52 13.04
CA LYS A 173 -1.32 9.23 13.09
C LYS A 173 0.06 9.35 13.70
N LEU A 174 0.79 10.41 13.36
CA LEU A 174 2.13 10.67 13.90
C LEU A 174 2.04 10.98 15.40
N GLU A 175 1.06 11.77 15.82
CA GLU A 175 0.79 12.06 17.24
C GLU A 175 0.47 10.77 18.01
N LEU A 176 -0.43 9.94 17.49
CA LEU A 176 -0.76 8.63 18.06
C LEU A 176 0.48 7.72 18.16
N THR A 177 1.34 7.72 17.14
CA THR A 177 2.60 6.97 17.14
C THR A 177 3.54 7.45 18.24
N ILE A 178 3.77 8.76 18.32
CA ILE A 178 4.65 9.38 19.32
C ILE A 178 4.14 9.08 20.73
N GLU A 179 2.83 9.21 20.95
CA GLU A 179 2.21 8.92 22.24
C GLU A 179 2.34 7.43 22.60
N THR A 180 2.18 6.54 21.62
CA THR A 180 2.38 5.09 21.84
C THR A 180 3.83 4.79 22.24
N ILE A 181 4.81 5.43 21.60
CA ILE A 181 6.24 5.28 21.93
C ILE A 181 6.53 5.81 23.34
N LYS A 182 5.97 6.96 23.74
CA LYS A 182 6.10 7.47 25.11
C LYS A 182 5.56 6.48 26.14
N ASN A 183 4.41 5.86 25.85
CA ASN A 183 3.83 4.85 26.74
C ASN A 183 4.67 3.57 26.79
N LEU A 184 5.29 3.16 25.68
CA LEU A 184 6.27 2.07 25.68
C LEU A 184 7.47 2.39 26.58
N ASN A 185 8.03 3.59 26.47
CA ASN A 185 9.19 4.00 27.27
C ASN A 185 8.87 4.09 28.76
N LYS A 186 7.70 4.67 29.08
CA LYS A 186 7.22 4.78 30.46
C LYS A 186 7.06 3.41 31.13
N ASP A 187 6.59 2.39 30.39
CA ASP A 187 6.36 1.06 30.95
C ASP A 187 7.64 0.19 30.97
N LEU A 188 8.51 0.31 29.96
CA LEU A 188 9.51 -0.73 29.70
C LEU A 188 10.96 -0.26 29.76
N SER A 189 11.26 1.04 29.63
CA SER A 189 12.64 1.48 29.41
C SER A 189 13.57 1.25 30.59
N GLU A 190 13.07 1.38 31.83
CA GLU A 190 13.86 1.10 33.03
C GLU A 190 14.29 -0.37 33.09
N GLU A 191 13.36 -1.30 32.81
CA GLU A 191 13.62 -2.74 32.83
C GLU A 191 14.47 -3.21 31.62
N LEU A 192 14.30 -2.57 30.47
CA LEU A 192 15.04 -2.91 29.24
C LEU A 192 16.44 -2.27 29.17
N GLY A 193 16.69 -1.20 29.94
CA GLY A 193 17.93 -0.43 29.86
C GLY A 193 18.10 0.37 28.56
N PHE A 194 17.02 0.59 27.80
CA PHE A 194 17.01 1.39 26.59
C PHE A 194 15.64 2.01 26.31
N GLU A 195 15.62 3.06 25.48
CA GLU A 195 14.40 3.72 25.02
C GLU A 195 14.01 3.30 23.61
N PHE A 196 12.72 3.30 23.32
CA PHE A 196 12.17 3.22 21.98
C PHE A 196 12.09 4.63 21.36
N THR A 197 12.38 4.74 20.06
CA THR A 197 12.35 6.01 19.33
C THR A 197 11.65 5.87 17.97
N LEU A 198 11.13 6.99 17.45
CA LEU A 198 10.46 7.02 16.15
C LEU A 198 11.43 6.71 15.00
N SER A 199 12.65 7.26 15.05
CA SER A 199 13.68 7.04 14.03
C SER A 199 14.07 5.57 13.91
N GLU A 200 14.12 4.87 15.04
CA GLU A 200 14.38 3.43 15.09
C GLU A 200 13.19 2.60 14.57
N ALA A 201 11.96 2.96 14.94
CA ALA A 201 10.77 2.34 14.37
C ALA A 201 10.74 2.47 12.83
N ALA A 202 11.16 3.62 12.31
CA ALA A 202 11.23 3.92 10.88
C ALA A 202 12.24 3.03 10.13
N LEU A 203 13.26 2.47 10.79
CA LEU A 203 14.16 1.50 10.16
C LEU A 203 13.42 0.22 9.72
N VAL A 204 12.37 -0.16 10.42
CA VAL A 204 11.57 -1.34 10.09
C VAL A 204 10.43 -1.00 9.14
N HIS A 205 9.89 0.21 9.23
CA HIS A 205 8.78 0.69 8.41
C HIS A 205 8.76 2.22 8.33
N GLU A 206 9.30 2.80 7.26
CA GLU A 206 9.50 4.25 7.17
C GLU A 206 8.21 5.08 7.28
N MET A 207 7.08 4.53 6.83
CA MET A 207 5.76 5.18 6.85
C MET A 207 5.32 5.59 8.26
N ILE A 208 5.80 4.89 9.30
CA ILE A 208 5.43 5.21 10.68
C ILE A 208 5.90 6.62 11.08
N ALA A 209 7.03 7.07 10.54
CA ALA A 209 7.57 8.42 10.78
C ALA A 209 6.90 9.50 9.92
N LYS A 210 6.20 9.08 8.85
CA LYS A 210 5.41 9.97 7.99
C LYS A 210 3.95 10.07 8.44
N GLY A 211 3.53 9.29 9.44
CA GLY A 211 2.13 9.21 9.87
C GLY A 211 1.22 8.54 8.83
N PHE A 212 1.76 7.66 7.99
CA PHE A 212 0.99 6.98 6.95
C PHE A 212 0.72 5.51 7.33
N ASP A 213 -0.32 4.90 6.73
CA ASP A 213 -0.73 3.50 6.95
C ASP A 213 -1.21 3.18 8.39
N GLU A 214 -0.43 2.39 9.14
CA GLU A 214 -0.84 1.74 10.41
C GLU A 214 0.21 1.98 11.51
N VAL A 215 -0.22 2.09 12.78
CA VAL A 215 0.69 2.23 13.94
C VAL A 215 1.10 0.87 14.53
N LYS A 216 0.11 0.01 14.73
CA LYS A 216 0.28 -1.28 15.42
C LYS A 216 1.33 -2.18 14.78
N ARG A 217 1.25 -2.38 13.45
CA ARG A 217 2.10 -3.36 12.76
C ARG A 217 3.57 -2.93 12.75
N PRO A 218 3.92 -1.69 12.40
CA PRO A 218 5.30 -1.19 12.56
C PRO A 218 5.85 -1.37 13.98
N LEU A 219 5.10 -0.97 15.01
CA LEU A 219 5.55 -1.08 16.40
C LEU A 219 5.68 -2.54 16.86
N MET A 220 4.82 -3.45 16.41
CA MET A 220 4.99 -4.89 16.66
C MET A 220 6.32 -5.39 16.11
N LYS A 221 6.67 -5.02 14.87
CA LYS A 221 7.93 -5.44 14.24
C LYS A 221 9.13 -4.86 14.98
N TYR A 222 9.07 -3.56 15.26
CA TYR A 222 10.13 -2.81 15.92
C TYR A 222 10.38 -3.28 17.35
N THR A 223 9.35 -3.32 18.21
CA THR A 223 9.50 -3.72 19.62
C THR A 223 9.95 -5.17 19.75
N SER A 224 9.36 -6.10 18.99
CA SER A 224 9.81 -7.51 18.99
C SER A 224 11.26 -7.63 18.53
N GLY A 225 11.63 -6.92 17.46
CA GLY A 225 12.98 -6.93 16.91
C GLY A 225 13.99 -6.36 17.89
N LYS A 226 13.76 -5.15 18.40
CA LYS A 226 14.67 -4.44 19.30
C LYS A 226 14.88 -5.17 20.63
N ILE A 227 13.80 -5.64 21.27
CA ILE A 227 13.91 -6.37 22.54
C ILE A 227 14.74 -7.64 22.37
N LEU A 228 14.44 -8.46 21.36
CA LEU A 228 15.16 -9.72 21.16
C LEU A 228 16.59 -9.50 20.63
N HIS A 229 16.81 -8.49 19.80
CA HIS A 229 18.14 -8.14 19.33
C HIS A 229 19.05 -7.75 20.50
N ASN A 230 18.61 -6.81 21.34
CA ASN A 230 19.39 -6.37 22.49
C ASN A 230 19.56 -7.47 23.55
N PHE A 231 18.58 -8.37 23.69
CA PHE A 231 18.70 -9.50 24.60
C PHE A 231 19.77 -10.52 24.14
N TYR A 232 19.75 -10.92 22.87
CA TYR A 232 20.66 -11.96 22.38
C TYR A 232 22.02 -11.44 21.94
N LEU A 233 22.06 -10.23 21.34
CA LEU A 233 23.22 -9.68 20.65
C LEU A 233 23.37 -8.16 20.92
N PRO A 234 23.58 -7.73 22.18
CA PRO A 234 23.71 -6.31 22.52
C PRO A 234 24.88 -5.62 21.80
N GLU A 235 25.92 -6.37 21.45
CA GLU A 235 27.16 -5.86 20.83
C GLU A 235 27.23 -6.09 19.31
N ALA A 236 26.12 -6.45 18.65
CA ALA A 236 26.12 -6.66 17.21
C ALA A 236 26.39 -5.37 16.43
N ASP A 237 27.10 -5.49 15.30
CA ASP A 237 27.40 -4.40 14.36
C ASP A 237 26.25 -4.11 13.37
N PHE A 238 25.12 -4.77 13.57
CA PHE A 238 23.89 -4.61 12.81
C PHE A 238 22.71 -4.38 13.75
N THR A 239 21.58 -3.99 13.19
CA THR A 239 20.36 -3.68 13.93
C THR A 239 19.19 -4.59 13.51
N TYR A 240 18.12 -4.56 14.30
CA TYR A 240 16.99 -5.48 14.22
C TYR A 240 16.23 -5.48 12.88
N GLU A 241 16.35 -4.45 12.04
CA GLU A 241 15.72 -4.44 10.72
C GLU A 241 16.43 -5.37 9.71
N LYS A 242 17.72 -5.67 9.90
CA LYS A 242 18.48 -6.50 8.93
C LYS A 242 17.94 -7.92 8.83
N PRO A 243 17.72 -8.68 9.93
CA PRO A 243 17.10 -10.00 9.86
C PRO A 243 15.69 -9.95 9.26
N ILE A 244 14.91 -8.92 9.60
CA ILE A 244 13.54 -8.73 9.09
C ILE A 244 13.54 -8.61 7.55
N ARG A 245 14.46 -7.80 7.01
CA ARG A 245 14.61 -7.57 5.57
C ARG A 245 15.15 -8.81 4.85
N ALA A 246 16.22 -9.41 5.38
CA ALA A 246 16.87 -10.57 4.76
C ALA A 246 15.95 -11.79 4.65
N PHE A 247 15.09 -12.02 5.66
CA PHE A 247 14.24 -13.20 5.74
C PHE A 247 12.74 -12.88 5.77
N LYS A 248 12.30 -11.89 4.99
CA LYS A 248 10.89 -11.44 4.91
C LYS A 248 9.87 -12.59 4.76
N GLN A 249 10.23 -13.66 4.07
CA GLN A 249 9.33 -14.80 3.83
C GLN A 249 8.96 -15.57 5.11
N ILE A 250 9.84 -15.59 6.13
CA ILE A 250 9.56 -16.26 7.42
C ILE A 250 8.33 -15.65 8.10
N PHE A 251 8.13 -14.34 7.93
CA PHE A 251 7.06 -13.59 8.59
C PHE A 251 5.66 -13.79 7.97
N LYS A 252 5.53 -14.65 6.94
CA LYS A 252 4.23 -15.05 6.37
C LYS A 252 3.52 -16.17 7.17
N SER A 253 4.19 -16.74 8.18
CA SER A 253 3.64 -17.77 9.08
C SER A 253 2.60 -17.21 10.06
N ALA A 254 1.77 -18.09 10.63
CA ALA A 254 0.78 -17.74 11.65
C ALA A 254 1.36 -17.69 13.08
N GLU A 255 2.66 -18.01 13.26
CA GLU A 255 3.32 -17.95 14.56
C GLU A 255 3.44 -16.51 15.09
N PRO A 256 3.57 -16.32 16.42
CA PRO A 256 3.82 -15.00 16.99
C PRO A 256 5.06 -14.33 16.39
N TYR A 257 4.94 -13.03 16.09
CA TYR A 257 5.98 -12.28 15.36
C TYR A 257 7.36 -12.37 16.02
N TYR A 258 7.45 -12.29 17.35
CA TYR A 258 8.71 -12.37 18.08
C TYR A 258 9.42 -13.73 17.93
N LYS A 259 8.66 -14.83 17.80
CA LYS A 259 9.23 -16.16 17.50
C LYS A 259 9.76 -16.24 16.07
N LEU A 260 9.04 -15.62 15.13
CA LEU A 260 9.49 -15.51 13.74
C LEU A 260 10.73 -14.63 13.61
N TYR A 261 10.82 -13.56 14.41
CA TYR A 261 11.99 -12.72 14.49
C TYR A 261 13.21 -13.50 15.01
N LYS A 262 13.08 -14.29 16.08
CA LYS A 262 14.15 -15.18 16.55
C LYS A 262 14.66 -16.09 15.43
N LYS A 263 13.77 -16.75 14.68
CA LYS A 263 14.16 -17.61 13.55
C LYS A 263 14.91 -16.83 12.46
N ALA A 264 14.45 -15.62 12.14
CA ALA A 264 15.13 -14.75 11.18
C ALA A 264 16.52 -14.32 11.68
N LEU A 265 16.64 -14.01 12.97
CA LEU A 265 17.91 -13.65 13.60
C LEU A 265 18.90 -14.81 13.56
N GLU A 266 18.46 -16.03 13.93
CA GLU A 266 19.28 -17.25 13.87
C GLU A 266 19.80 -17.54 12.46
N GLN A 267 18.95 -17.36 11.44
CA GLN A 267 19.39 -17.50 10.04
C GLN A 267 20.36 -16.38 9.62
N TYR A 268 20.16 -15.17 10.10
CA TYR A 268 21.02 -14.02 9.79
C TYR A 268 22.44 -14.20 10.34
N ILE A 269 22.57 -14.68 11.57
CA ILE A 269 23.87 -14.91 12.22
C ILE A 269 24.43 -16.32 11.99
N ASN A 270 23.69 -17.18 11.29
CA ASN A 270 24.02 -18.59 11.10
C ASN A 270 24.34 -19.34 12.41
N CYS A 271 23.54 -19.08 13.46
CA CYS A 271 23.72 -19.67 14.79
C CYS A 271 22.37 -19.86 15.47
N LYS A 272 22.22 -20.97 16.22
CA LYS A 272 21.03 -21.22 17.03
C LYS A 272 21.12 -20.45 18.35
N LEU A 273 20.03 -19.78 18.71
CA LEU A 273 19.92 -19.05 19.97
C LEU A 273 19.16 -19.88 21.01
N PRO A 274 19.47 -19.75 22.31
CA PRO A 274 18.69 -20.35 23.39
C PRO A 274 17.20 -19.99 23.31
N GLU A 275 16.34 -20.76 23.98
CA GLU A 275 14.92 -20.40 24.10
C GLU A 275 14.72 -18.99 24.69
N ILE A 276 13.62 -18.35 24.30
CA ILE A 276 13.30 -17.01 24.79
C ILE A 276 12.89 -17.13 26.26
N PRO A 277 13.58 -16.46 27.20
CA PRO A 277 13.22 -16.55 28.60
C PRO A 277 11.82 -15.98 28.87
N THR A 278 11.18 -16.50 29.92
CA THR A 278 9.80 -16.12 30.28
C THR A 278 9.69 -14.62 30.58
N GLU A 279 10.68 -14.06 31.25
CA GLU A 279 10.81 -12.64 31.58
C GLU A 279 10.83 -11.76 30.32
N ILE A 280 11.56 -12.18 29.28
CA ILE A 280 11.59 -11.48 27.99
C ILE A 280 10.25 -11.60 27.26
N GLU A 281 9.60 -12.77 27.31
CA GLU A 281 8.24 -12.91 26.76
C GLU A 281 7.23 -12.00 27.46
N ILE A 282 7.35 -11.79 28.78
CA ILE A 282 6.50 -10.90 29.55
C ILE A 282 6.67 -9.45 29.06
N LEU A 283 7.91 -8.99 28.87
CA LEU A 283 8.19 -7.65 28.34
C LEU A 283 7.61 -7.46 26.92
N ILE A 284 7.75 -8.46 26.04
CA ILE A 284 7.16 -8.44 24.70
C ILE A 284 5.62 -8.37 24.77
N LYS A 285 4.99 -9.13 25.68
CA LYS A 285 3.52 -9.11 25.88
C LYS A 285 3.04 -7.76 26.42
N ARG A 286 3.80 -7.10 27.29
CA ARG A 286 3.51 -5.74 27.77
C ARG A 286 3.60 -4.71 26.64
N ALA A 287 4.69 -4.74 25.87
CA ALA A 287 4.83 -3.90 24.67
C ALA A 287 3.63 -4.08 23.71
N LYS A 288 3.21 -5.34 23.52
CA LYS A 288 2.02 -5.69 22.74
C LYS A 288 0.74 -5.04 23.27
N SER A 289 0.48 -5.14 24.57
CA SER A 289 -0.70 -4.52 25.16
C SER A 289 -0.74 -3.00 24.98
N ILE A 290 0.43 -2.35 24.89
CA ILE A 290 0.53 -0.90 24.66
C ILE A 290 0.23 -0.56 23.21
N TYR A 291 0.94 -1.13 22.24
CA TYR A 291 0.74 -0.76 20.84
C TYR A 291 -0.61 -1.24 20.27
N GLU A 292 -1.26 -2.23 20.89
CA GLU A 292 -2.59 -2.69 20.45
C GLU A 292 -3.69 -1.67 20.74
N LYS A 293 -3.51 -0.79 21.74
CA LYS A 293 -4.46 0.30 22.04
C LYS A 293 -4.49 1.37 20.93
N ALA A 294 -3.44 1.47 20.14
CA ALA A 294 -3.36 2.39 19.00
C ALA A 294 -4.05 1.85 17.74
N HIS A 295 -4.56 0.61 17.77
CA HIS A 295 -5.24 0.00 16.63
C HIS A 295 -6.75 0.19 16.75
N PRO A 296 -7.47 0.36 15.63
CA PRO A 296 -8.91 0.29 15.62
C PRO A 296 -9.45 -1.00 16.25
N THR A 297 -10.63 -0.88 16.83
CA THR A 297 -11.44 -1.99 17.35
C THR A 297 -12.80 -1.98 16.67
N MET A 298 -13.65 -2.97 16.96
CA MET A 298 -15.03 -2.96 16.44
C MET A 298 -15.86 -1.80 16.99
N ASP A 299 -15.54 -1.34 18.21
CA ASP A 299 -16.31 -0.32 18.93
C ASP A 299 -15.76 1.09 18.69
N GLU A 300 -14.46 1.21 18.38
CA GLU A 300 -13.77 2.48 18.26
C GLU A 300 -12.75 2.47 17.12
N ILE A 301 -12.89 3.43 16.20
CA ILE A 301 -11.88 3.78 15.22
C ILE A 301 -11.23 5.09 15.68
N PRO A 302 -9.96 5.09 16.12
CA PRO A 302 -9.28 6.31 16.51
C PRO A 302 -9.30 7.33 15.38
N GLU A 303 -9.42 8.62 15.71
CA GLU A 303 -9.55 9.72 14.73
C GLU A 303 -8.40 9.76 13.71
N ALA A 304 -7.22 9.27 14.09
CA ALA A 304 -6.07 9.09 13.22
C ALA A 304 -6.32 8.16 12.02
N PHE A 305 -7.32 7.29 12.08
CA PHE A 305 -7.66 6.37 11.00
C PHE A 305 -8.79 6.91 10.13
N SER A 306 -8.77 6.51 8.87
CA SER A 306 -9.80 6.83 7.89
C SER A 306 -10.79 5.66 7.84
N GLU A 307 -12.06 5.92 8.13
CA GLU A 307 -13.11 4.90 7.99
C GLU A 307 -13.47 4.73 6.51
N PHE A 308 -13.67 3.49 6.05
CA PHE A 308 -13.81 3.18 4.64
C PHE A 308 -14.99 3.93 3.98
N GLU A 309 -16.21 3.81 4.52
CA GLU A 309 -17.38 4.45 3.92
C GLU A 309 -17.29 5.98 3.97
N GLU A 310 -16.89 6.57 5.09
CA GLU A 310 -16.70 8.02 5.20
C GLU A 310 -15.63 8.54 4.24
N THR A 311 -14.54 7.80 4.04
CA THR A 311 -13.49 8.17 3.07
C THR A 311 -14.03 8.13 1.64
N VAL A 312 -14.79 7.09 1.29
CA VAL A 312 -15.42 6.97 -0.03
C VAL A 312 -16.41 8.11 -0.29
N LYS A 313 -17.22 8.50 0.72
CA LYS A 313 -18.11 9.66 0.64
C LYS A 313 -17.33 10.96 0.47
N PHE A 314 -16.26 11.14 1.23
CA PHE A 314 -15.39 12.31 1.13
C PHE A 314 -14.83 12.47 -0.28
N ILE A 315 -14.20 11.42 -0.84
CA ILE A 315 -13.66 11.47 -2.20
C ILE A 315 -14.77 11.71 -3.24
N SER A 316 -15.98 11.21 -3.00
CA SER A 316 -17.12 11.46 -3.88
C SER A 316 -17.60 12.91 -3.86
N SER A 317 -17.34 13.64 -2.78
CA SER A 317 -17.67 15.07 -2.63
C SER A 317 -16.66 16.02 -3.29
N LEU A 318 -15.50 15.51 -3.73
CA LEU A 318 -14.49 16.31 -4.43
C LEU A 318 -14.98 16.68 -5.85
N ASP A 319 -14.16 17.34 -6.67
CA ASP A 319 -14.53 17.61 -8.07
C ASP A 319 -13.97 16.56 -9.04
N TYR A 320 -12.93 15.84 -8.60
CA TYR A 320 -12.15 14.89 -9.38
C TYR A 320 -11.92 13.61 -8.58
N GLY A 321 -11.52 12.54 -9.27
CA GLY A 321 -11.17 11.27 -8.65
C GLY A 321 -12.20 10.19 -8.91
N TYR A 322 -11.78 9.14 -9.61
CA TYR A 322 -12.48 7.87 -9.67
C TYR A 322 -11.80 6.85 -8.75
N MET A 323 -12.59 6.04 -8.06
CA MET A 323 -12.11 5.16 -7.02
C MET A 323 -12.07 3.70 -7.46
N SER A 324 -11.11 2.96 -6.91
CA SER A 324 -10.96 1.51 -7.01
C SER A 324 -10.68 0.90 -5.63
N VAL A 325 -11.33 -0.21 -5.29
CA VAL A 325 -10.90 -1.03 -4.15
C VAL A 325 -9.58 -1.70 -4.53
N ALA A 326 -8.51 -1.37 -3.81
CA ALA A 326 -7.17 -1.88 -4.06
C ALA A 326 -7.01 -3.31 -3.53
N HIS A 327 -6.26 -4.13 -4.27
CA HIS A 327 -5.87 -5.50 -3.96
C HIS A 327 -6.83 -6.27 -3.02
N PRO A 328 -8.13 -6.38 -3.37
CA PRO A 328 -9.18 -6.88 -2.47
C PRO A 328 -8.89 -8.26 -1.85
N ALA A 329 -8.12 -9.13 -2.51
CA ALA A 329 -7.77 -10.43 -1.95
C ALA A 329 -6.78 -10.35 -0.76
N ARG A 330 -6.19 -9.18 -0.48
CA ARG A 330 -5.37 -8.91 0.72
C ARG A 330 -6.21 -8.56 1.95
N THR A 331 -7.49 -8.26 1.79
CA THR A 331 -8.41 -8.05 2.92
C THR A 331 -8.38 -9.27 3.83
N ASN A 332 -8.23 -9.04 5.15
CA ASN A 332 -8.16 -10.13 6.13
C ASN A 332 -9.54 -10.73 6.38
N PHE A 333 -10.05 -11.49 5.42
CA PHE A 333 -11.38 -12.10 5.45
C PHE A 333 -11.61 -13.05 6.62
N ARG A 334 -10.57 -13.52 7.33
CA ARG A 334 -10.73 -14.31 8.57
C ARG A 334 -11.39 -13.52 9.69
N ASN A 335 -11.34 -12.19 9.62
CA ASN A 335 -12.04 -11.30 10.53
C ASN A 335 -13.53 -11.17 10.17
N ILE A 336 -14.03 -11.89 9.16
CA ILE A 336 -15.42 -11.84 8.71
C ILE A 336 -15.94 -13.26 8.54
N LYS A 337 -16.90 -13.65 9.37
CA LYS A 337 -17.47 -15.01 9.39
C LYS A 337 -18.56 -15.19 8.33
N ASP A 338 -18.17 -15.12 7.06
CA ASP A 338 -19.05 -15.35 5.92
C ASP A 338 -18.29 -16.03 4.78
N ASN A 339 -18.99 -16.46 3.73
CA ASN A 339 -18.31 -16.97 2.54
C ASN A 339 -17.67 -15.81 1.74
N PRO A 340 -16.57 -16.06 1.01
CA PRO A 340 -15.84 -15.01 0.29
C PRO A 340 -16.72 -14.15 -0.64
N GLU A 341 -17.66 -14.76 -1.36
CA GLU A 341 -18.53 -14.02 -2.29
C GLU A 341 -19.39 -12.99 -1.57
N ASN A 342 -20.00 -13.36 -0.43
CA ASN A 342 -20.79 -12.46 0.40
C ASN A 342 -19.93 -11.34 0.99
N ILE A 343 -18.71 -11.65 1.43
CA ILE A 343 -17.77 -10.66 1.97
C ILE A 343 -17.51 -9.57 0.94
N PHE A 344 -17.07 -9.96 -0.27
CA PHE A 344 -16.78 -9.00 -1.33
C PHE A 344 -18.04 -8.31 -1.88
N THR A 345 -19.19 -9.01 -1.91
CA THR A 345 -20.47 -8.41 -2.27
C THR A 345 -20.83 -7.27 -1.30
N ASN A 346 -20.63 -7.47 0.01
CA ASN A 346 -20.90 -6.42 1.00
C ASN A 346 -19.90 -5.25 0.89
N ILE A 347 -18.61 -5.52 0.71
CA ILE A 347 -17.59 -4.47 0.49
C ILE A 347 -17.96 -3.63 -0.73
N PHE A 348 -18.25 -4.26 -1.87
CA PHE A 348 -18.59 -3.54 -3.09
C PHE A 348 -19.95 -2.85 -3.04
N LYS A 349 -20.91 -3.40 -2.28
CA LYS A 349 -22.17 -2.71 -1.99
C LYS A 349 -21.94 -1.41 -1.23
N ASN A 350 -21.19 -1.45 -0.13
CA ASN A 350 -20.89 -0.28 0.69
C ASN A 350 -20.09 0.75 -0.13
N PHE A 351 -19.06 0.29 -0.84
CA PHE A 351 -18.27 1.09 -1.76
C PHE A 351 -19.13 1.80 -2.82
N LYS A 352 -20.04 1.08 -3.48
CA LYS A 352 -20.95 1.69 -4.46
C LYS A 352 -21.95 2.65 -3.86
N SER A 353 -22.53 2.29 -2.71
CA SER A 353 -23.54 3.13 -2.06
C SER A 353 -22.95 4.45 -1.59
N ALA A 354 -21.76 4.40 -0.98
CA ALA A 354 -21.04 5.59 -0.52
C ALA A 354 -20.46 6.40 -1.69
N GLY A 355 -19.94 5.71 -2.71
CA GLY A 355 -19.12 6.32 -3.75
C GLY A 355 -19.85 6.70 -5.04
N THR A 356 -21.12 6.30 -5.16
CA THR A 356 -22.01 6.60 -6.29
C THR A 356 -21.37 6.31 -7.65
N GLU A 357 -21.34 7.28 -8.55
CA GLU A 357 -20.78 7.19 -9.90
C GLU A 357 -19.24 7.15 -9.91
N ARG A 358 -18.60 7.61 -8.83
CA ARG A 358 -17.13 7.64 -8.71
C ARG A 358 -16.52 6.34 -8.23
N ALA A 359 -17.28 5.50 -7.53
CA ALA A 359 -16.83 4.18 -7.09
C ALA A 359 -16.87 3.14 -8.21
N CYS A 360 -16.19 3.34 -9.34
CA CYS A 360 -16.43 2.55 -10.56
C CYS A 360 -15.47 1.37 -10.78
N PHE A 361 -14.41 1.24 -9.98
CA PHE A 361 -13.36 0.26 -10.24
C PHE A 361 -13.12 -0.72 -9.08
N TYR A 362 -12.43 -1.81 -9.39
CA TYR A 362 -11.77 -2.68 -8.42
C TYR A 362 -10.47 -3.21 -9.02
N GLU A 363 -9.47 -3.51 -8.21
CA GLU A 363 -8.19 -4.02 -8.71
C GLU A 363 -8.23 -5.53 -9.00
N GLY A 364 -8.88 -5.90 -10.10
CA GLY A 364 -9.01 -7.29 -10.58
C GLY A 364 -7.75 -7.86 -11.25
N HIS A 365 -6.82 -7.00 -11.69
CA HIS A 365 -5.59 -7.39 -12.38
C HIS A 365 -4.33 -7.03 -11.60
N TYR A 366 -4.32 -7.36 -10.30
CA TYR A 366 -3.20 -7.13 -9.40
C TYR A 366 -2.08 -8.18 -9.56
N GLY A 367 -0.86 -7.74 -9.92
CA GLY A 367 0.26 -8.63 -10.23
C GLY A 367 0.96 -9.25 -9.01
N SER A 368 0.71 -8.72 -7.82
CA SER A 368 1.48 -9.01 -6.60
C SER A 368 0.78 -9.95 -5.61
N TYR A 369 -0.32 -10.61 -5.99
CA TYR A 369 -0.97 -11.63 -5.16
C TYR A 369 -0.14 -12.91 -5.11
N GLU A 370 0.30 -13.38 -3.96
CA GLU A 370 1.06 -14.64 -3.88
C GLU A 370 0.24 -15.76 -3.24
N GLY A 371 0.54 -16.98 -3.67
CA GLY A 371 0.05 -18.20 -3.04
C GLY A 371 -1.40 -18.58 -3.36
N GLU A 372 -1.71 -19.86 -3.16
CA GLU A 372 -3.01 -20.44 -3.51
C GLU A 372 -4.17 -19.81 -2.76
N ARG A 373 -3.98 -19.51 -1.46
CA ARG A 373 -5.02 -18.90 -0.64
C ARG A 373 -5.53 -17.58 -1.20
N THR A 374 -4.64 -16.73 -1.70
CA THR A 374 -5.01 -15.42 -2.25
C THR A 374 -5.63 -15.58 -3.63
N LEU A 375 -5.02 -16.43 -4.47
CA LEU A 375 -5.47 -16.66 -5.83
C LEU A 375 -6.82 -17.37 -5.92
N SER A 376 -7.18 -18.20 -4.93
CA SER A 376 -8.48 -18.86 -4.88
C SER A 376 -9.64 -17.90 -4.57
N LEU A 377 -9.36 -16.67 -4.13
CA LEU A 377 -10.39 -15.66 -3.86
C LEU A 377 -10.84 -14.91 -5.12
N LEU A 378 -10.01 -14.89 -6.18
CA LEU A 378 -10.25 -14.06 -7.36
C LEU A 378 -11.61 -14.33 -8.03
N PRO A 379 -12.06 -15.57 -8.24
CA PRO A 379 -13.37 -15.82 -8.85
C PRO A 379 -14.53 -15.22 -8.04
N TYR A 380 -14.44 -15.22 -6.70
CA TYR A 380 -15.46 -14.65 -5.83
C TYR A 380 -15.45 -13.11 -5.86
N ILE A 381 -14.25 -12.52 -5.97
CA ILE A 381 -14.08 -11.07 -6.13
C ILE A 381 -14.69 -10.62 -7.46
N ASP A 382 -14.33 -11.30 -8.56
CA ASP A 382 -14.81 -10.97 -9.90
C ASP A 382 -16.34 -11.12 -9.99
N ALA A 383 -16.89 -12.21 -9.41
CA ALA A 383 -18.33 -12.43 -9.35
C ALA A 383 -19.06 -11.36 -8.52
N ALA A 384 -18.50 -10.95 -7.39
CA ALA A 384 -19.06 -9.87 -6.57
C ALA A 384 -18.99 -8.52 -7.30
N ALA A 385 -17.86 -8.20 -7.94
CA ALA A 385 -17.66 -6.97 -8.68
C ALA A 385 -18.65 -6.81 -9.86
N ALA A 386 -18.93 -7.91 -10.56
CA ALA A 386 -19.89 -7.96 -11.67
C ALA A 386 -21.31 -7.53 -11.24
N LYS A 387 -21.75 -7.90 -10.02
CA LYS A 387 -23.07 -7.49 -9.49
C LYS A 387 -23.26 -5.98 -9.39
N PHE A 388 -22.16 -5.23 -9.32
CA PHE A 388 -22.13 -3.78 -9.16
C PHE A 388 -21.58 -3.04 -10.40
N ASN A 389 -21.38 -3.76 -11.51
CA ASN A 389 -20.80 -3.23 -12.75
C ASN A 389 -19.45 -2.51 -12.52
N LEU A 390 -18.61 -3.05 -11.62
CA LEU A 390 -17.27 -2.51 -11.39
C LEU A 390 -16.33 -2.94 -12.52
N ILE A 391 -15.52 -2.01 -13.00
CA ILE A 391 -14.57 -2.24 -14.09
C ILE A 391 -13.22 -2.65 -13.49
N PRO A 392 -12.56 -3.72 -13.98
CA PRO A 392 -11.28 -4.15 -13.43
C PRO A 392 -10.15 -3.18 -13.81
N THR A 393 -9.41 -2.70 -12.81
CA THR A 393 -8.11 -2.06 -12.96
C THR A 393 -6.98 -3.04 -12.67
N GLY A 394 -5.74 -2.66 -12.93
CA GLY A 394 -4.58 -3.46 -12.57
C GLY A 394 -3.33 -2.64 -12.32
N GLY A 395 -2.40 -3.29 -11.64
CA GLY A 395 -1.14 -2.71 -11.26
C GLY A 395 -0.26 -3.75 -10.59
N LEU A 396 1.00 -3.39 -10.42
CA LEU A 396 1.98 -4.24 -9.75
C LEU A 396 2.15 -3.87 -8.28
N ASP A 397 1.62 -2.73 -7.86
CA ASP A 397 1.87 -2.16 -6.54
C ASP A 397 3.38 -1.97 -6.36
N SER A 398 4.01 -1.39 -7.38
CA SER A 398 5.45 -1.26 -7.49
C SER A 398 6.00 -0.43 -6.33
N HIS A 399 6.97 -0.97 -5.59
CA HIS A 399 7.76 -0.22 -4.60
C HIS A 399 9.26 -0.30 -4.91
N GLY A 400 9.65 -1.03 -5.98
CA GLY A 400 11.05 -1.21 -6.34
C GLY A 400 11.67 0.04 -6.95
N ARG A 401 12.85 -0.15 -7.55
CA ARG A 401 13.55 0.95 -8.22
C ARG A 401 12.93 1.36 -9.55
N ASP A 402 11.97 0.58 -10.05
CA ASP A 402 11.28 0.73 -11.31
C ASP A 402 9.79 0.40 -11.21
N ILE A 403 9.07 0.57 -12.32
CA ILE A 403 7.63 0.33 -12.41
C ILE A 403 7.24 -1.14 -12.68
N ILE A 404 8.18 -2.08 -12.66
CA ILE A 404 7.93 -3.51 -12.88
C ILE A 404 8.32 -4.40 -11.70
N THR A 405 8.87 -3.80 -10.64
CA THR A 405 9.33 -4.48 -9.42
C THR A 405 8.46 -4.13 -8.22
N ARG A 406 7.91 -5.14 -7.54
CA ARG A 406 7.11 -4.98 -6.30
C ARG A 406 7.98 -4.72 -5.07
N CYS A 407 9.15 -5.35 -4.97
CA CYS A 407 9.95 -5.31 -3.75
C CYS A 407 10.87 -4.07 -3.70
N PRO A 408 10.86 -3.27 -2.62
CA PRO A 408 11.74 -2.10 -2.49
C PRO A 408 13.22 -2.47 -2.22
N TYR A 409 13.49 -3.73 -1.86
CA TYR A 409 14.81 -4.19 -1.42
C TYR A 409 15.53 -5.09 -2.44
N THR A 410 14.95 -5.29 -3.63
CA THR A 410 15.52 -6.11 -4.71
C THR A 410 16.28 -5.31 -5.74
#